data_AF-A0ABD1X7Z2-F1
#
_entry.id   AF-A0ABD1X7Z2-F1
#
_cell.length_a   1.000
_cell.length_b   1.000
_cell.length_c   1.000
_cell.angle_alpha   90.00
_cell.angle_beta   90.00
_cell.angle_gamma   90.00
#
_symmetry.space_group_name_H-M   'P 1'
#
loop_
_entity.id
_entity.type
_entity.pdbx_description
1 polymer ?
#
loop_
_entity_poly.entity_id
_entity_poly.type
_entity_poly.pdbx_seq_one_letter_code
_entity_poly.pdbx_strand_id
1 'polypeptide(L)'
;MKKILPPNAKISKEAKEIMQECASEFISFVTGEASDKCHKEKRKTVNGDDVCWALGSLGFDYYAELMKMFLYRNREAEGDKVDNNQNIKAAVSYTPFSFNVMPG
;
A
#
# COMPACT_ATOMS: atom_id res chain seq x y z
N MET A 1 -10.43 -12.92 -11.64
CA MET A 1 -10.51 -13.39 -13.03
C MET A 1 -11.95 -13.46 -13.58
N LYS A 2 -12.90 -14.22 -13.02
CA LYS A 2 -14.23 -14.41 -13.65
C LYS A 2 -15.06 -13.11 -13.83
N LYS A 3 -14.87 -12.11 -12.95
CA LYS A 3 -15.60 -10.83 -12.99
C LYS A 3 -15.37 -10.01 -14.29
N ILE A 4 -14.25 -10.21 -14.97
CA ILE A 4 -13.91 -9.50 -16.22
C ILE A 4 -14.30 -10.30 -17.47
N LEU A 5 -14.86 -11.50 -17.30
CA LEU A 5 -15.24 -12.38 -18.40
C LEU A 5 -16.78 -12.38 -18.56
N PRO A 6 -17.29 -12.73 -19.76
CA PRO A 6 -18.72 -12.94 -19.96
C PRO A 6 -19.31 -13.94 -18.95
N PRO A 7 -20.59 -13.80 -18.56
CA PRO A 7 -21.21 -14.62 -17.50
C PRO A 7 -21.07 -16.13 -17.70
N ASN A 8 -21.11 -16.58 -18.96
CA ASN A 8 -21.08 -17.99 -19.34
C ASN A 8 -19.67 -18.51 -19.67
N ALA A 9 -18.63 -17.69 -19.51
CA ALA A 9 -17.26 -18.09 -19.77
C ALA A 9 -16.81 -19.19 -18.78
N LYS A 10 -16.20 -20.24 -19.32
CA LYS A 10 -15.57 -21.32 -18.56
C LYS A 10 -14.06 -21.11 -18.55
N ILE A 11 -13.44 -21.43 -17.41
CA ILE A 11 -12.00 -21.37 -17.22
C ILE A 11 -11.60 -22.73 -16.67
N SER A 12 -10.65 -23.40 -17.32
CA SER A 12 -10.13 -24.68 -16.84
C SER A 12 -9.44 -24.53 -15.49
N LYS A 13 -9.19 -25.65 -14.80
CA LYS A 13 -8.51 -25.63 -13.51
C LYS A 13 -7.05 -25.22 -13.70
N GLU A 14 -6.41 -25.78 -14.72
CA GLU A 14 -5.01 -25.57 -15.09
C GLU A 14 -4.74 -24.10 -15.43
N ALA A 15 -5.65 -23.45 -16.17
CA ALA A 15 -5.52 -22.04 -16.48
C ALA A 15 -5.62 -21.14 -15.23
N LYS A 16 -6.40 -21.56 -14.21
CA LYS A 16 -6.45 -20.82 -12.94
C LYS A 16 -5.14 -20.95 -12.16
N GLU A 17 -4.57 -22.15 -12.12
CA GLU A 17 -3.31 -22.43 -11.44
C GLU A 17 -2.16 -21.64 -12.07
N ILE A 18 -2.02 -21.69 -13.39
CA ILE A 18 -1.03 -20.89 -14.13
C ILE A 18 -1.20 -19.41 -13.85
N MET A 19 -2.44 -18.90 -13.84
CA MET A 19 -2.65 -17.47 -13.54
C MET A 19 -2.28 -17.09 -12.10
N GLN A 20 -2.38 -18.00 -11.14
CA GLN A 20 -1.91 -17.77 -9.77
C GLN A 20 -0.37 -17.76 -9.71
N GLU A 21 0.28 -18.67 -10.41
CA GLU A 21 1.74 -18.70 -10.53
C GLU A 21 2.26 -17.42 -11.21
N CYS A 22 1.64 -17.00 -12.32
CA CYS A 22 1.99 -15.73 -12.98
C CYS A 22 1.78 -14.52 -12.08
N ALA A 23 0.71 -14.49 -11.28
CA ALA A 23 0.49 -13.39 -10.34
C ALA A 23 1.56 -13.36 -9.24
N SER A 24 1.98 -14.53 -8.77
CA SER A 24 3.03 -14.66 -7.75
C SER A 24 4.39 -14.20 -8.31
N GLU A 25 4.72 -14.62 -9.53
CA GLU A 25 5.93 -14.19 -10.22
C GLU A 25 5.92 -12.69 -10.51
N PHE A 26 4.77 -12.14 -10.92
CA PHE A 26 4.63 -10.69 -11.13
C PHE A 26 4.93 -9.90 -9.86
N ILE A 27 4.44 -10.34 -8.69
CA ILE A 27 4.74 -9.70 -7.41
C ILE A 27 6.24 -9.75 -7.12
N SER A 28 6.86 -10.93 -7.28
CA SER A 28 8.30 -11.11 -7.07
C SER A 28 9.12 -10.22 -8.00
N PHE A 29 8.75 -10.15 -9.28
CA PHE A 29 9.44 -9.38 -10.29
C PHE A 29 9.39 -7.87 -10.01
N VAL A 30 8.19 -7.32 -9.78
CA VAL A 30 8.02 -5.90 -9.46
C VAL A 30 8.72 -5.53 -8.14
N THR A 31 8.62 -6.39 -7.13
CA THR A 31 9.27 -6.16 -5.83
C THR A 31 10.79 -6.24 -5.95
N GLY A 32 11.31 -7.13 -6.78
CA GLY A 32 12.74 -7.22 -7.10
C GLY A 32 13.27 -5.93 -7.72
N GLU A 33 12.59 -5.41 -8.75
CA GLU A 33 12.97 -4.16 -9.40
C GLU A 33 12.91 -2.95 -8.44
N ALA A 34 11.87 -2.89 -7.60
CA ALA A 34 11.74 -1.86 -6.56
C ALA A 34 12.85 -1.97 -5.50
N SER A 35 13.20 -3.18 -5.09
CA SER A 35 14.30 -3.47 -4.16
C SER A 35 15.63 -3.03 -4.73
N ASP A 36 15.90 -3.32 -6.01
CA ASP A 36 17.13 -2.92 -6.69
C ASP A 36 17.28 -1.40 -6.74
N LYS A 37 16.20 -0.67 -7.04
CA LYS A 37 16.20 0.80 -6.94
C LYS A 37 16.49 1.28 -5.53
N CYS A 38 15.77 0.76 -4.54
CA CYS A 38 15.95 1.13 -3.13
C CYS A 38 17.42 0.92 -2.70
N HIS A 39 18.01 -0.20 -3.09
CA HIS A 39 19.40 -0.53 -2.79
C HIS A 39 20.39 0.39 -3.50
N LYS A 40 20.16 0.71 -4.79
CA LYS A 40 20.96 1.70 -5.55
C LYS A 40 20.96 3.07 -4.89
N GLU A 41 19.85 3.45 -4.25
CA GLU A 41 19.72 4.68 -3.45
C GLU A 41 20.24 4.57 -2.00
N LYS A 42 20.94 3.47 -1.66
CA LYS A 42 21.51 3.19 -0.34
C LYS A 42 20.47 3.12 0.80
N ARG A 43 19.22 2.81 0.47
CA ARG A 43 18.14 2.59 1.43
C ARG A 43 17.98 1.10 1.72
N LYS A 44 17.57 0.77 2.94
CA LYS A 44 17.31 -0.62 3.39
C LYS A 44 15.82 -0.98 3.40
N THR A 45 14.95 0.00 3.20
CA THR A 45 13.50 -0.16 3.29
C THR A 45 12.88 0.33 2.00
N VAL A 46 12.23 -0.59 1.29
CA VAL A 46 11.42 -0.30 0.10
C VAL A 46 10.17 0.45 0.54
N ASN A 47 9.84 1.53 -0.17
CA ASN A 47 8.63 2.31 0.08
C ASN A 47 7.67 2.26 -1.12
N GLY A 48 6.51 2.93 -1.01
CA GLY A 48 5.52 2.95 -2.09
C GLY A 48 5.99 3.66 -3.36
N ASP A 49 6.89 4.64 -3.25
CA ASP A 49 7.42 5.37 -4.40
C ASP A 49 8.38 4.51 -5.23
N ASP A 50 9.10 3.58 -4.59
CA ASP A 50 9.93 2.57 -5.26
C ASP A 50 9.09 1.64 -6.12
N VAL A 51 7.95 1.18 -5.59
CA VAL A 51 7.00 0.32 -6.31
C VAL A 51 6.39 1.06 -7.50
N CYS A 52 6.00 2.33 -7.32
CA CYS A 52 5.48 3.14 -8.42
C CYS A 52 6.53 3.35 -9.53
N TRP A 53 7.79 3.55 -9.15
CA TRP A 53 8.87 3.65 -10.12
C TRP A 53 9.13 2.32 -10.84
N ALA A 54 9.15 1.20 -10.12
CA ALA A 54 9.37 -0.12 -10.70
C ALA A 54 8.30 -0.44 -11.75
N LEU A 55 7.03 -0.15 -11.45
CA LEU A 55 5.93 -0.30 -12.42
C LEU A 55 6.18 0.51 -13.71
N GLY A 56 6.61 1.77 -13.61
CA GLY A 56 6.95 2.58 -14.79
C GLY A 56 8.16 2.04 -15.56
N SER A 57 9.23 1.66 -14.85
CA SER A 57 10.45 1.08 -15.46
C SER A 57 10.16 -0.20 -16.25
N LEU A 58 9.21 -1.00 -15.77
CA LEU A 58 8.77 -2.25 -16.38
C LEU A 58 7.71 -2.07 -17.49
N GLY A 59 7.32 -0.83 -17.82
CA GLY A 59 6.36 -0.51 -18.89
C GLY A 59 4.89 -0.57 -18.46
N PHE A 60 4.60 -0.60 -17.16
CA PHE A 60 3.24 -0.53 -16.59
C PHE A 60 2.86 0.91 -16.22
N ASP A 61 3.16 1.89 -17.09
CA ASP A 61 3.03 3.33 -16.81
C ASP A 61 1.64 3.74 -16.32
N TYR A 62 0.59 3.21 -16.96
CA TYR A 62 -0.79 3.46 -16.54
C TYR A 62 -1.06 3.05 -15.10
N TYR A 63 -0.54 1.88 -14.68
CA TYR A 63 -0.68 1.40 -13.31
C TYR A 63 0.21 2.17 -12.34
N ALA A 64 1.40 2.60 -12.76
CA ALA A 64 2.27 3.46 -11.97
C ALA A 64 1.57 4.76 -11.58
N GLU A 65 0.91 5.42 -12.53
CA GLU A 65 0.15 6.66 -12.27
C GLU A 65 -1.04 6.42 -11.32
N LEU A 66 -1.82 5.36 -11.55
CA LEU A 66 -2.92 5.00 -10.64
C LEU A 66 -2.43 4.73 -9.21
N MET A 67 -1.30 4.04 -9.07
CA MET A 67 -0.72 3.72 -7.77
C MET A 67 -0.21 4.98 -7.05
N LYS A 68 0.40 5.93 -7.75
CA LYS A 68 0.79 7.23 -7.17
C LYS A 68 -0.42 7.99 -6.62
N MET A 69 -1.51 8.06 -7.39
CA MET A 69 -2.75 8.70 -6.93
C MET A 69 -3.37 7.99 -5.71
N PHE A 70 -3.26 6.66 -5.66
CA PHE A 70 -3.70 5.89 -4.49
C PHE A 70 -2.84 6.18 -3.27
N LEU A 71 -1.51 6.16 -3.41
CA LEU A 71 -0.58 6.47 -2.32
C LEU A 71 -0.78 7.89 -1.78
N TYR A 72 -0.97 8.86 -2.65
CA TYR A 72 -1.27 10.25 -2.27
C TYR A 72 -2.51 10.31 -1.37
N ARG A 73 -3.63 9.72 -1.82
CA ARG A 73 -4.88 9.69 -1.04
C ARG A 73 -4.74 8.91 0.27
N ASN A 74 -3.96 7.84 0.29
CA ASN A 74 -3.73 7.08 1.52
C ASN A 74 -2.94 7.89 2.54
N ARG A 75 -1.95 8.68 2.10
CA ARG A 75 -1.18 9.59 2.97
C ARG A 75 -2.05 10.72 3.53
N GLU A 76 -2.95 11.29 2.73
CA GLU A 76 -3.93 12.29 3.22
C GLU A 76 -4.83 11.68 4.29
N ALA A 77 -5.41 10.50 4.04
CA ALA A 77 -6.27 9.82 5.01
C ALA A 77 -5.54 9.39 6.29
N GLU A 78 -4.23 9.11 6.22
CA GLU A 78 -3.40 8.86 7.40
C GLU A 78 -3.06 10.15 8.14
N GLY A 79 -2.78 11.24 7.43
CA GLY A 79 -2.57 12.58 8.00
C GLY A 79 -3.79 13.07 8.78
N ASP A 80 -4.98 12.95 8.19
CA ASP A 80 -6.26 13.31 8.84
C ASP A 80 -6.53 12.49 10.11
N LYS A 81 -6.08 11.22 10.15
CA LYS A 81 -6.19 10.38 11.35
C LYS A 81 -5.21 10.83 12.44
N VAL A 82 -4.00 11.24 12.07
CA VAL A 82 -3.00 11.75 13.02
C VAL A 82 -3.46 13.08 13.60
N ASP A 83 -3.97 13.99 12.77
CA ASP A 83 -4.47 15.30 13.22
C ASP A 83 -5.69 15.15 14.13
N ASN A 84 -6.64 14.26 13.80
CA ASN A 84 -7.76 13.96 14.69
C ASN A 84 -7.32 13.33 16.02
N ASN A 85 -6.29 12.49 16.02
CA ASN A 85 -5.77 11.86 17.24
C ASN A 85 -4.98 12.86 18.11
N GLN A 86 -4.27 13.81 17.49
CA GLN A 86 -3.64 14.93 18.21
C GLN A 86 -4.69 15.90 18.78
N ASN A 87 -5.78 16.16 18.05
CA ASN A 87 -6.86 17.03 18.51
C ASN A 87 -7.63 16.39 19.68
N ILE A 88 -7.82 15.06 19.67
CA ILE A 88 -8.35 14.32 20.83
C ILE A 88 -7.39 14.36 22.01
N LYS A 89 -6.08 14.14 21.81
CA LYS A 89 -5.08 14.23 22.90
C LYS A 89 -4.96 15.64 23.48
N ALA A 90 -5.03 16.68 22.64
CA ALA A 90 -5.08 18.07 23.06
C ALA A 90 -6.36 18.35 23.86
N ALA A 91 -7.54 17.94 23.37
CA ALA A 91 -8.81 18.12 24.06
C ALA A 91 -8.85 17.42 25.44
N VAL A 92 -8.28 16.22 25.56
CA VAL A 92 -8.16 15.49 26.84
C VAL A 92 -7.15 16.16 27.79
N SER A 93 -6.14 16.86 27.28
CA SER A 93 -5.18 17.60 28.11
C SER A 93 -5.72 18.94 28.65
N TYR A 94 -6.79 19.47 28.06
CA TYR A 94 -7.42 20.73 28.48
C TYR A 94 -8.70 20.55 29.31
N THR A 95 -9.13 19.31 29.60
CA THR A 95 -10.27 19.09 30.53
C THR A 95 -9.77 19.18 31.97
N PRO A 96 -10.21 20.18 32.77
CA PRO A 96 -9.79 20.31 34.16
C PRO A 96 -10.69 19.44 35.03
N PHE A 97 -10.43 18.14 35.07
CA PHE A 97 -10.94 17.30 36.15
C PHE A 97 -9.87 16.29 36.57
N SER A 98 -9.13 16.69 37.60
CA SER A 98 -8.24 15.84 38.36
C SER A 98 -9.04 14.69 39.00
N PHE A 99 -8.54 13.47 38.87
CA PHE A 99 -8.68 12.48 39.94
C PHE A 99 -7.31 11.87 40.22
N ASN A 100 -6.74 12.29 41.33
CA ASN A 100 -5.63 11.61 41.99
C ASN A 100 -6.00 10.15 42.27
N VAL A 101 -5.12 9.23 41.90
CA VAL A 101 -4.88 8.01 42.68
C VAL A 101 -3.37 7.83 42.80
N MET A 102 -2.87 8.01 44.03
CA MET A 102 -1.51 7.71 44.44
C MET A 102 -1.24 6.19 44.43
N PRO A 103 0.02 5.76 44.31
CA PRO A 103 0.39 4.35 44.23
C PRO A 103 0.31 3.66 45.60
N GLY A 104 -0.14 2.41 45.59
CA GLY A 104 0.08 1.40 46.62
C GLY A 104 0.76 0.20 45.99
#